data_AF-A0A529SX19-F1
#
_entry.id   AF-A0A529SX19-F1
#
_cell.length_a   1.000
_cell.length_b   1.000
_cell.length_c   1.000
_cell.angle_alpha   90.00
_cell.angle_beta   90.00
_cell.angle_gamma   90.00
#
_symmetry.space_group_name_H-M   'P 1'
#
loop_
_entity.id
_entity.type
_entity.pdbx_description
1 polymer ?
#
loop_
_entity_poly.entity_id
_entity_poly.type
_entity_poly.pdbx_seq_one_letter_code
_entity_poly.pdbx_strand_id
1 'polypeptide(L)' 'MSPLVLTGAGVSIEDVVAAARNTCKVEVTPSVLEKLTKARQVLDAAAAGGQQIYGLNTGLGANLVTAVEGD' A
#
# COMPACT_ATOMS: atom_id res chain seq x y z
N MET A 1 3.09 13.66 23.07
CA MET A 1 2.26 13.98 21.89
C MET A 1 1.32 12.81 21.63
N SER A 2 0.08 13.08 21.27
CA SER A 2 -0.86 12.05 20.80
C SER A 2 -0.43 11.53 19.43
N PRO A 3 -0.69 10.24 19.11
CA PRO A 3 -0.38 9.70 17.79
C PRO A 3 -1.25 10.33 16.70
N LEU A 4 -0.68 10.47 15.51
CA LEU A 4 -1.43 10.72 14.28
C LEU A 4 -2.07 9.41 13.83
N VAL A 5 -3.40 9.35 13.80
CA VAL A 5 -4.15 8.15 13.42
C VAL A 5 -4.63 8.27 11.97
N LEU A 6 -4.11 7.42 11.09
CA LEU A 6 -4.56 7.35 9.70
C LEU A 6 -5.84 6.51 9.60
N THR A 7 -6.89 7.12 9.05
CA THR A 7 -8.24 6.51 8.93
C THR A 7 -8.57 6.09 7.50
N GLY A 8 -7.72 6.46 6.53
CA GLY A 8 -7.97 6.29 5.10
C GLY A 8 -8.87 7.37 4.47
N ALA A 9 -9.20 8.44 5.18
CA ALA A 9 -9.97 9.57 4.67
C ALA A 9 -9.12 10.71 4.06
N GLY A 10 -7.79 10.54 4.02
CA GLY A 10 -6.83 11.59 3.65
C GLY A 10 -6.09 12.14 4.87
N VAL A 11 -5.11 13.02 4.62
CA VAL A 11 -4.30 13.71 5.62
C VAL A 11 -4.11 15.17 5.22
N SER A 12 -3.87 16.04 6.21
CA SER A 12 -3.51 17.45 6.00
C SER A 12 -2.00 17.64 5.80
N ILE A 13 -1.58 18.85 5.40
CA ILE A 13 -0.16 19.21 5.34
C ILE A 13 0.44 19.20 6.75
N GLU A 14 -0.33 19.64 7.74
CA GLU A 14 0.04 19.68 9.15
C GLU A 14 0.30 18.27 9.69
N ASP A 15 -0.51 17.28 9.29
CA ASP A 15 -0.29 15.87 9.63
C ASP A 15 1.03 15.36 9.07
N VAL A 16 1.36 15.71 7.81
CA VAL A 16 2.63 15.34 7.18
C VAL A 16 3.80 15.99 7.91
N VAL A 17 3.69 17.27 8.26
CA VAL A 17 4.72 17.99 9.04
C VAL A 17 4.92 17.34 10.42
N ALA A 18 3.82 16.98 11.10
CA ALA A 18 3.87 16.33 12.40
C ALA A 18 4.57 14.96 12.33
N ALA A 19 4.26 14.14 11.33
CA ALA A 19 4.91 12.85 11.12
C ALA A 19 6.41 13.01 10.76
N ALA A 20 6.74 13.92 9.85
CA ALA A 20 8.08 14.01 9.27
C ALA A 20 9.09 14.79 10.14
N ARG A 21 8.65 15.83 10.86
CA ARG A 21 9.56 16.77 11.56
C ARG A 21 9.46 16.70 13.08
N ASN A 22 8.32 16.27 13.61
CA ASN A 22 8.05 16.28 15.05
C ASN A 22 8.11 14.87 15.68
N THR A 23 8.56 13.88 14.92
CA THR A 23 8.69 12.47 15.36
C THR A 23 7.38 11.93 15.97
N CYS A 24 6.24 12.37 15.43
CA CYS A 24 4.93 11.92 15.89
C CYS A 24 4.77 10.42 15.62
N LYS A 25 4.27 9.68 16.62
CA LYS A 25 3.90 8.27 16.44
C LYS A 25 2.73 8.21 15.44
N VAL A 26 2.86 7.40 14.40
CA VAL A 26 1.79 7.15 13.44
C VAL A 26 1.13 5.81 13.77
N GLU A 27 -0.19 5.81 13.82
CA GLU A 27 -1.01 4.62 13.98
C GLU A 27 -2.05 4.56 12.86
N VAL A 28 -2.69 3.40 12.69
CA VAL A 28 -3.75 3.19 11.70
C VAL A 28 -4.98 2.61 12.39
N THR A 29 -6.17 2.93 11.89
CA THR A 29 -7.38 2.27 12.37
C THR A 29 -7.44 0.81 11.92
N PRO A 30 -8.11 -0.09 12.66
CA PRO A 30 -8.32 -1.47 12.23
C PRO A 30 -8.97 -1.57 10.84
N SER A 31 -9.89 -0.65 10.53
CA SER A 31 -10.55 -0.58 9.22
C SER A 31 -9.61 -0.31 8.06
N VAL A 32 -8.49 0.39 8.28
CA VAL A 32 -7.45 0.57 7.24
C VAL A 32 -6.74 -0.75 6.99
N LEU A 33 -6.37 -1.48 8.05
CA LEU A 33 -5.75 -2.80 7.91
C LEU A 33 -6.66 -3.78 7.17
N GLU A 34 -7.96 -3.81 7.50
CA GLU A 34 -8.94 -4.65 6.80
C GLU A 34 -9.03 -4.32 5.31
N LYS A 35 -9.02 -3.02 4.96
CA LYS A 35 -9.04 -2.58 3.54
C LYS A 35 -7.77 -3.01 2.81
N LEU A 36 -6.59 -2.88 3.42
CA LEU A 36 -5.32 -3.29 2.83
C LEU A 36 -5.27 -4.81 2.61
N THR A 37 -5.74 -5.60 3.58
CA THR A 37 -5.83 -7.06 3.45
C THR A 37 -6.72 -7.47 2.28
N LYS A 38 -7.91 -6.86 2.15
CA LYS A 38 -8.82 -7.11 1.02
C LYS A 38 -8.19 -6.71 -0.31
N ALA A 39 -7.52 -5.56 -0.38
CA ALA A 39 -6.83 -5.12 -1.59
C ALA A 39 -5.73 -6.11 -2.01
N ARG A 40 -4.97 -6.65 -1.05
CA ARG A 40 -3.95 -7.65 -1.32
C ARG A 40 -4.56 -8.95 -1.88
N GLN A 41 -5.64 -9.44 -1.28
CA GLN A 41 -6.33 -10.64 -1.75
C GLN A 41 -6.84 -10.51 -3.20
N VAL A 42 -7.32 -9.32 -3.59
CA VAL A 42 -7.74 -9.06 -4.97
C VAL A 42 -6.56 -9.18 -5.94
N LEU A 43 -5.40 -8.60 -5.59
CA LEU A 43 -4.18 -8.71 -6.41
C LEU A 43 -3.71 -10.16 -6.52
N ASP A 44 -3.71 -10.90 -5.41
CA ASP A 44 -3.30 -12.32 -5.38
C ASP A 44 -4.20 -13.19 -6.26
N ALA A 45 -5.53 -13.02 -6.16
CA ALA A 45 -6.48 -13.77 -6.97
C ALA A 45 -6.34 -13.44 -8.47
N ALA A 46 -6.16 -12.17 -8.82
CA ALA A 46 -5.95 -11.75 -10.20
C ALA A 46 -4.64 -12.33 -10.78
N ALA A 47 -3.55 -12.28 -10.02
CA ALA A 47 -2.27 -12.85 -10.43
C ALA A 47 -2.35 -14.37 -10.61
N ALA A 48 -3.00 -15.08 -9.68
CA ALA A 48 -3.22 -16.53 -9.76
C ALA A 48 -4.12 -16.93 -10.95
N GLY A 49 -5.04 -16.04 -11.34
CA GLY A 49 -5.86 -16.19 -12.55
C GLY A 49 -5.12 -15.93 -13.87
N GLY A 50 -3.81 -15.63 -13.82
CA GLY A 50 -2.99 -15.37 -15.00
C GLY A 50 -3.05 -13.93 -15.52
N GLN A 51 -3.71 -13.02 -14.81
CA GLN A 51 -3.69 -11.60 -15.17
C GLN A 51 -2.26 -11.05 -15.02
N GLN A 52 -1.74 -10.41 -16.06
CA GLN A 52 -0.47 -9.68 -16.00
C GLN A 52 -0.65 -8.37 -15.24
N ILE A 53 0.15 -8.17 -14.20
CA ILE A 53 0.08 -7.04 -13.27
C ILE A 53 1.49 -6.44 -13.13
N TYR A 54 1.64 -5.22 -13.65
CA TYR A 54 2.87 -4.44 -13.63
C TYR A 54 3.43 -4.27 -12.21
N GLY A 55 4.67 -4.71 -12.00
CA GLY A 55 5.32 -4.63 -10.69
C GLY A 55 4.87 -5.68 -9.67
N LEU A 56 4.03 -6.64 -10.07
CA LEU A 56 3.66 -7.80 -9.25
C LEU A 56 4.15 -9.12 -9.86
N ASN A 57 3.68 -9.47 -11.07
CA ASN A 57 4.10 -10.67 -11.80
C ASN A 57 4.65 -10.35 -13.21
N THR A 58 4.80 -9.06 -13.53
CA THR A 58 5.65 -8.60 -14.62
C THR A 58 6.65 -7.56 -14.15
N GLY A 59 7.73 -7.38 -14.92
CA GLY A 59 8.81 -6.46 -14.62
C GLY A 59 8.38 -4.98 -14.57
N LEU A 60 9.31 -4.13 -14.15
CA LEU A 60 9.14 -2.67 -14.13
C LEU A 60 9.77 -2.03 -15.38
N GLY A 61 9.35 -0.81 -15.71
CA GLY A 61 9.94 0.00 -16.78
C GLY A 61 9.93 -0.71 -18.13
N ALA A 62 11.08 -0.76 -18.80
CA ALA A 62 11.23 -1.41 -20.10
C ALA A 62 10.87 -2.91 -20.10
N ASN A 63 10.83 -3.55 -18.92
CA ASN A 63 10.51 -4.96 -18.75
C ASN A 63 9.02 -5.20 -18.41
N LEU A 64 8.12 -4.24 -18.66
CA LEU A 64 6.71 -4.32 -18.22
C LEU A 64 5.92 -5.55 -18.72
N VAL A 65 6.39 -6.21 -19.77
CA VAL A 65 5.79 -7.43 -20.36
C VAL A 65 6.55 -8.70 -20.01
N THR A 66 7.70 -8.58 -19.37
CA THR A 66 8.52 -9.72 -18.95
C THR A 66 7.89 -10.35 -17.72
N ALA A 67 7.53 -11.63 -17.78
CA ALA A 67 7.05 -12.36 -16.62
C ALA A 67 8.13 -12.43 -15.53
N VAL A 68 7.70 -12.24 -14.28
CA VAL A 68 8.55 -12.37 -13.09
C VAL A 68 7.87 -13.37 -12.17
N GLU A 69 8.59 -14.41 -11.82
CA GLU A 69 8.17 -15.37 -10.80
C GLU A 69 8.45 -14.77 -9.41
N GLY A 70 7.58 -15.04 -8.44
CA GLY A 70 7.88 -14.72 -7.04
C GLY A 70 8.98 -15.65 -6.52
N ASP A 71 9.75 -15.19 -5.55
CA ASP A 71 10.68 -16.04 -4.79
C ASP A 71 9.97 -17.21 -4.09
#